data_AF-A0A016S794-F1
#
_entry.id   AF-A0A016S794-F1
#
_cell.length_a   1.000
_cell.length_b   1.000
_cell.length_c   1.000
_cell.angle_alpha   90.00
_cell.angle_beta   90.00
_cell.angle_gamma   90.00
#
_symmetry.space_group_name_H-M   'P 1'
#
loop_
_entity.id
_entity.type
_entity.pdbx_description
1 polymer ?
#
loop_
_entity_poly.entity_id
_entity_poly.type
_entity_poly.pdbx_seq_one_letter_code
_entity_poly.pdbx_strand_id
1 'polypeptide(L)'
;MTAKIEGKGANYGTIQFLHDPARPLFIKVARQKLPDFGWEVVTSALYRPDLVPIDYQLLLTLSIALQRKACDDGDDLDRWLSKFFESLPVQF
;
A
#
# COMPACT_ATOMS: atom_id res chain seq x y z
N MET A 1 5.63 29.19 -12.84
CA MET A 1 4.17 29.10 -12.60
C MET A 1 3.91 27.80 -11.87
N THR A 2 3.80 27.85 -10.55
CA THR A 2 3.54 26.71 -9.68
C THR A 2 2.08 26.75 -9.27
N ALA A 3 1.29 25.77 -9.71
CA ALA A 3 -0.11 25.65 -9.31
C ALA A 3 -0.16 25.12 -7.87
N LYS A 4 -0.54 26.01 -6.94
CA LYS A 4 -0.96 25.69 -5.58
C LYS A 4 -2.28 24.93 -5.70
N ILE A 5 -2.26 23.61 -5.50
CA ILE A 5 -3.46 22.80 -5.35
C ILE A 5 -4.04 23.08 -3.96
N GLU A 6 -4.93 24.07 -3.91
CA GLU A 6 -5.76 24.40 -2.77
C GLU A 6 -7.03 23.56 -2.86
N GLY A 7 -7.04 22.45 -2.12
CA GLY A 7 -8.16 21.53 -2.02
C GLY A 7 -8.29 20.99 -0.60
N LYS A 8 -8.43 21.87 0.38
CA LYS A 8 -8.69 21.52 1.78
C LYS A 8 -10.18 21.21 1.96
N GLY A 9 -10.58 20.01 1.54
CA GLY A 9 -11.89 19.43 1.85
C GLY A 9 -11.91 18.89 3.28
N ALA A 10 -12.97 19.21 4.03
CA ALA A 10 -13.12 18.86 5.43
C ALA A 10 -13.25 17.34 5.67
N ASN A 11 -12.61 16.85 6.74
CA ASN A 11 -12.74 15.51 7.36
C ASN A 11 -11.90 14.35 6.80
N TYR A 12 -10.64 14.55 6.47
CA TYR A 12 -9.67 13.45 6.45
C TYR A 12 -8.86 13.55 7.75
N GLY A 13 -8.97 12.55 8.64
CA GLY A 13 -7.98 12.40 9.71
C GLY A 13 -6.57 12.34 9.08
N THR A 14 -5.54 12.75 9.81
CA THR A 14 -4.16 12.66 9.35
C THR A 14 -3.89 11.25 8.80
N ILE A 15 -3.63 11.13 7.49
CA ILE A 15 -3.31 9.85 6.87
C ILE A 15 -1.91 9.46 7.33
N GLN A 16 -1.81 8.34 8.03
CA GLN A 16 -0.56 7.81 8.55
C GLN A 16 -0.02 6.72 7.64
N PHE A 17 1.20 6.92 7.15
CA PHE A 17 1.89 5.97 6.29
C PHE A 17 2.77 5.04 7.13
N LEU A 18 2.31 3.79 7.30
CA LEU A 18 3.07 2.71 7.92
C LEU A 18 3.84 1.94 6.84
N HIS A 19 5.12 1.66 7.09
CA HIS A 19 5.96 0.93 6.15
C HIS A 19 7.03 0.09 6.86
N ASP A 20 7.56 -0.89 6.13
CA ASP A 20 8.68 -1.70 6.54
C ASP A 20 10.00 -0.87 6.57
N PRO A 21 10.70 -0.80 7.72
CA PRO A 21 11.98 -0.10 7.82
C PRO A 21 13.13 -0.77 7.04
N ALA A 22 12.98 -2.00 6.53
CA ALA A 22 14.04 -2.74 5.84
C ALA A 22 14.40 -2.20 4.44
N ARG A 23 13.73 -1.13 3.96
CA ARG A 23 14.00 -0.51 2.64
C ARG A 23 14.48 0.95 2.77
N PRO A 24 15.73 1.22 3.21
CA PRO A 24 16.19 2.56 3.59
C PRO A 24 16.07 3.64 2.50
N LEU A 25 16.30 3.27 1.23
CA LEU A 25 16.21 4.21 0.11
C LEU A 25 14.77 4.68 -0.12
N PHE A 26 13.80 3.77 0.03
CA PHE A 26 12.38 4.09 -0.08
C PHE A 26 11.95 5.06 1.03
N ILE A 27 12.39 4.84 2.28
CA ILE A 27 12.09 5.71 3.42
C ILE A 27 12.55 7.14 3.16
N LYS A 28 13.76 7.31 2.61
CA LYS A 28 14.33 8.63 2.35
C LYS A 28 13.50 9.42 1.34
N VAL A 29 13.08 8.77 0.25
CA VAL A 29 12.25 9.39 -0.78
C VAL A 29 10.83 9.64 -0.26
N ALA A 30 10.25 8.68 0.46
CA ALA A 30 8.90 8.79 1.04
C ALA A 30 8.82 9.96 2.03
N ARG A 31 9.80 10.13 2.93
CA ARG A 31 9.86 11.27 3.86
C ARG A 31 9.94 12.63 3.16
N GLN A 32 10.51 12.69 1.96
CA GLN A 32 10.60 13.93 1.18
C GLN A 32 9.30 14.25 0.42
N LYS A 33 8.51 13.23 0.07
CA LYS A 33 7.33 13.37 -0.81
C LYS A 33 6.00 13.35 -0.06
N LEU A 34 5.89 12.58 1.02
CA LEU A 34 4.64 12.43 1.78
C LEU A 34 4.13 13.74 2.40
N PRO A 35 4.99 14.67 2.86
CA PRO A 35 4.54 16.00 3.30
C PRO A 35 3.84 16.80 2.18
N ASP A 36 4.24 16.62 0.91
CA ASP A 36 3.61 17.30 -0.23
C ASP A 36 2.14 16.87 -0.41
N PHE A 37 1.79 15.67 0.07
CA PHE A 37 0.43 15.12 0.07
C PHE A 37 -0.32 15.35 1.39
N GLY A 38 0.32 15.98 2.38
CA GLY A 38 -0.25 16.18 3.72
C GLY A 38 -0.31 14.91 4.57
N TRP A 39 0.52 13.90 4.28
CA TRP A 39 0.53 12.61 4.97
C TRP A 39 1.66 12.55 6.01
N GLU A 40 1.39 11.92 7.16
CA GLU A 40 2.35 11.73 8.23
C GLU A 40 3.08 10.39 8.05
N VAL A 41 4.40 10.38 8.24
CA VAL A 41 5.20 9.15 8.20
C VAL A 41 5.28 8.54 9.59
N VAL A 42 4.69 7.36 9.78
CA VAL A 42 4.81 6.59 11.02
C VAL A 42 5.96 5.60 10.86
N THR A 43 7.01 5.77 11.67
CA THR A 43 8.12 4.82 11.73
C THR A 43 7.80 3.72 12.72
N SER A 44 7.63 2.48 12.26
CA SER A 44 7.54 1.33 13.16
C SER A 44 8.89 1.09 13.85
N ALA A 45 8.87 0.96 15.19
CA ALA A 45 10.09 0.84 15.98
C ALA A 45 10.88 -0.46 15.74
N LEU A 46 10.26 -1.49 15.18
CA LEU A 46 10.89 -2.76 14.80
C LEU A 46 10.03 -3.47 13.74
N TYR A 47 10.67 -4.15 12.78
CA TYR A 47 9.98 -5.01 11.82
C TYR A 47 9.22 -6.11 12.58
N ARG A 48 7.90 -5.98 12.60
CA ARG A 48 6.97 -6.94 13.20
C ARG A 48 5.89 -7.23 12.17
N PRO A 49 6.01 -8.31 11.39
CA PRO A 49 5.01 -8.71 10.41
C PRO A 49 3.61 -8.90 11.03
N ASP A 50 3.57 -9.25 12.32
CA ASP A 50 2.38 -9.36 13.16
C ASP A 50 1.69 -8.01 13.45
N LEU A 51 2.41 -6.89 13.33
CA LEU A 51 1.88 -5.54 13.57
C LEU A 51 1.27 -4.88 12.32
N VAL A 52 1.35 -5.52 11.15
CA VAL A 52 0.65 -5.04 9.95
C VAL A 52 -0.37 -6.10 9.52
N PRO A 53 -1.53 -6.17 10.20
CA PRO A 53 -2.56 -7.17 9.93
C PRO A 53 -2.99 -7.20 8.45
N ILE A 54 -3.03 -6.04 7.81
CA ILE A 54 -3.44 -5.87 6.40
C ILE A 54 -2.42 -6.52 5.46
N ASP A 55 -1.14 -6.20 5.60
CA ASP A 55 -0.10 -6.74 4.72
C ASP A 55 0.00 -8.26 4.86
N TYR A 56 -0.06 -8.79 6.09
CA TYR A 56 -0.02 -10.23 6.30
C TYR A 56 -1.26 -10.93 5.71
N GLN A 57 -2.46 -10.44 6.02
CA GLN A 57 -3.70 -11.07 5.56
C GLN A 57 -3.87 -10.99 4.04
N LEU A 58 -3.49 -9.86 3.43
CA LEU A 58 -3.59 -9.65 1.99
C LEU A 58 -2.59 -10.53 1.24
N LEU A 59 -1.33 -10.51 1.65
CA LEU A 59 -0.28 -11.33 1.02
C LEU A 59 -0.55 -12.82 1.20
N LEU A 60 -1.06 -13.24 2.36
CA LEU A 60 -1.47 -14.62 2.59
C LEU A 60 -2.62 -15.02 1.66
N THR A 61 -3.68 -14.22 1.59
CA THR A 61 -4.85 -14.49 0.73
C THR A 61 -4.45 -14.54 -0.75
N LEU A 62 -3.61 -13.60 -1.18
CA LEU A 62 -3.05 -13.57 -2.53
C LEU A 62 -2.21 -14.83 -2.82
N SER A 63 -1.35 -15.25 -1.88
CA SER A 63 -0.51 -16.44 -2.05
C SER A 63 -1.33 -17.72 -2.21
N ILE A 64 -2.42 -17.87 -1.45
CA ILE A 64 -3.33 -19.02 -1.54
C ILE A 64 -4.08 -19.01 -2.88
N ALA A 65 -4.53 -17.84 -3.33
CA ALA A 65 -5.23 -17.70 -4.60
C ALA A 65 -4.30 -17.99 -5.79
N LEU A 66 -3.05 -17.50 -5.74
CA LEU A 66 -2.03 -17.73 -6.76
C LEU A 66 -1.65 -19.21 -6.88
N GLN A 67 -1.54 -19.95 -5.77
CA GLN A 67 -1.25 -21.38 -5.79
C GLN A 67 -2.27 -22.20 -6.60
N ARG A 68 -3.48 -21.68 -6.81
CA ARG A 68 -4.56 -22.34 -7.54
C ARG A 68 -4.73 -21.82 -8.97
N LYS A 69 -3.92 -20.87 -9.42
CA LYS A 69 -4.05 -20.21 -10.72
C LYS A 69 -2.82 -20.49 -11.58
N ALA A 70 -3.05 -21.11 -12.74
CA ALA A 70 -2.07 -21.11 -13.83
C ALA A 70 -2.22 -19.81 -14.64
N CYS A 71 -1.11 -19.12 -14.89
CA CYS A 71 -1.03 -17.98 -15.79
C CYS A 71 -0.09 -18.35 -16.93
N ASP A 72 -0.53 -18.08 -18.17
CA ASP A 72 0.22 -18.44 -19.37
C ASP A 72 1.32 -17.42 -19.68
N ASP A 73 1.08 -16.15 -19.34
CA ASP A 73 2.01 -15.03 -19.54
C ASP A 73 1.79 -13.93 -18.48
N GLY A 74 2.57 -12.86 -18.60
CA GLY A 74 2.50 -11.69 -17.70
C GLY A 74 1.19 -10.91 -17.84
N ASP A 75 0.62 -10.82 -19.04
CA ASP A 75 -0.63 -10.08 -19.28
C ASP A 75 -1.84 -10.83 -18.67
N ASP A 76 -1.83 -12.16 -18.71
CA ASP A 76 -2.83 -12.97 -18.00
C ASP A 76 -2.70 -12.81 -16.48
N LEU A 77 -1.47 -12.77 -15.96
CA LEU A 77 -1.23 -12.51 -14.55
C LEU A 77 -1.73 -11.13 -14.13
N ASP A 78 -1.44 -10.08 -14.89
CA ASP A 78 -1.86 -8.71 -14.59
C ASP A 78 -3.39 -8.56 -14.61
N ARG A 79 -4.04 -9.15 -15.62
CA ARG A 79 -5.50 -9.18 -15.70
C ARG A 79 -6.11 -9.95 -14.54
N TRP A 80 -5.51 -11.08 -14.16
CA TRP A 80 -5.99 -11.88 -13.04
C TRP A 80 -5.82 -11.13 -11.71
N LEU A 81 -4.68 -10.49 -11.48
CA LEU A 81 -4.41 -9.67 -10.29
C LEU A 81 -5.43 -8.54 -10.17
N SER A 82 -5.70 -7.84 -11.28
CA SER A 82 -6.70 -6.75 -11.30
C SER A 82 -8.07 -7.25 -10.83
N LYS A 83 -8.54 -8.37 -11.39
CA LYS A 83 -9.81 -9.01 -10.97
C LYS A 83 -9.79 -9.49 -9.52
N PHE A 84 -8.66 -10.02 -9.05
CA PHE A 84 -8.50 -10.46 -7.67
C PHE A 84 -8.69 -9.29 -6.70
N PHE A 85 -8.00 -8.16 -6.91
CA PHE A 85 -8.12 -6.98 -6.05
C PHE A 85 -9.51 -6.33 -6.15
N GLU A 86 -10.15 -6.32 -7.33
CA GLU A 86 -11.55 -5.88 -7.49
C GLU A 86 -12.55 -6.78 -6.75
N SER A 87 -12.22 -8.05 -6.55
CA SER A 87 -13.07 -9.01 -5.84
C SER A 87 -12.93 -8.96 -4.31
N LEU A 88 -11.92 -8.24 -3.78
CA LEU A 88 -11.73 -8.13 -2.34
C LEU A 88 -12.86 -7.28 -1.72
N PRO A 89 -13.37 -7.65 -0.53
CA PRO A 89 -14.33 -6.82 0.17
C PRO A 89 -13.72 -5.46 0.53
N VAL A 90 -14.55 -4.41 0.56
CA VAL A 90 -14.15 -3.04 0.93
C VAL A 90 -13.56 -2.95 2.35
N GLN A 91 -13.82 -3.95 3.20
CA GLN A 91 -13.41 -3.98 4.61
C GLN A 91 -12.09 -4.73 4.86
N PHE A 92 -11.32 -5.01 3.81
CA PHE A 92 -10.05 -5.75 3.93
C PHE A 92 -9.01 -5.01 4.80
#